data_AF-A0A147BJA2-F1
#
_entry.id   AF-A0A147BJA2-F1
#
_cell.length_a   1.000
_cell.length_b   1.000
_cell.length_c   1.000
_cell.angle_alpha   90.00
_cell.angle_beta   90.00
_cell.angle_gamma   90.00
#
_symmetry.space_group_name_H-M   'P 1'
#
loop_
_entity.id
_entity.type
_entity.pdbx_description
1 polymer ?
#
loop_
_entity_poly.entity_id
_entity_poly.type
_entity_poly.pdbx_seq_one_letter_code
_entity_poly.pdbx_strand_id
1 'polypeptide(L)'
;KPSRRERRTRQPEDGTVTESLDPVLLARLHLRVSETELADMSVRELNVELRERGLSCEQARLVKHLRRTLKNRGYAAVCRTRRVAQRSSLERAKGELRSAISALREQNDELVAEVERVERDFLGLARWCIERGVPLPEDIRRDALAAGQGARHD
;
A
#
# COMPACT_ATOMS: atom_id res chain seq x y z
N LYS A 1 6.80 5.85 27.09
CA LYS A 1 7.36 6.15 25.75
C LYS A 1 8.79 5.63 25.68
N PRO A 2 9.09 4.49 25.03
CA PRO A 2 10.44 4.16 24.64
C PRO A 2 10.70 4.54 23.18
N SER A 3 11.95 4.89 22.92
CA SER A 3 12.47 5.61 21.77
C SER A 3 12.41 4.81 20.47
N ARG A 4 12.06 5.55 19.41
CA ARG A 4 12.06 5.13 18.01
C ARG A 4 13.50 4.84 17.61
N ARG A 5 13.96 3.61 17.82
CA ARG A 5 15.26 3.11 17.34
C ARG A 5 15.29 3.35 15.83
N GLU A 6 16.05 4.34 15.39
CA GLU A 6 16.26 4.67 13.99
C GLU A 6 16.72 3.41 13.26
N ARG A 7 15.83 2.84 12.43
CA ARG A 7 16.21 1.80 11.50
C ARG A 7 17.10 2.47 10.46
N ARG A 8 18.42 2.43 10.66
CA ARG A 8 19.38 2.69 9.59
C ARG A 8 18.96 1.85 8.39
N THR A 9 18.43 2.49 7.37
CA THR A 9 18.25 1.91 6.04
C THR A 9 19.64 1.56 5.53
N ARG A 10 20.01 0.28 5.67
CA ARG A 10 21.18 -0.26 4.99
C ARG A 10 20.97 -0.05 3.50
N GLN A 11 21.86 0.71 2.87
CA GLN A 11 21.93 0.81 1.42
C GLN A 11 22.19 -0.58 0.83
N PRO A 12 21.71 -0.88 -0.38
CA PRO A 12 22.05 -2.11 -1.06
C PRO A 12 23.50 -1.99 -1.53
N GLU A 13 24.42 -2.52 -0.75
CA GLU A 13 25.76 -2.82 -1.24
C GLU A 13 25.56 -3.89 -2.34
N ASP A 14 25.78 -3.52 -3.60
CA ASP A 14 25.92 -4.44 -4.73
C ASP A 14 27.18 -5.28 -4.51
N GLY A 15 27.06 -6.25 -3.61
CA GLY A 15 28.05 -7.28 -3.32
C GLY A 15 27.69 -8.53 -4.10
N THR A 16 27.97 -8.52 -5.40
CA THR A 16 28.08 -9.74 -6.22
C THR A 16 29.23 -10.60 -5.71
N VAL A 17 29.01 -11.36 -4.64
CA VAL A 17 29.73 -12.61 -4.36
C VAL A 17 28.75 -13.58 -3.72
N THR A 18 27.87 -14.16 -4.55
CA THR A 18 27.27 -15.45 -4.19
C THR A 18 28.12 -16.49 -4.89
N GLU A 19 29.25 -16.85 -4.30
CA GLU A 19 29.98 -18.05 -4.71
C GLU A 19 29.01 -19.23 -4.59
N SER A 20 28.53 -19.68 -5.75
CA SER A 20 27.70 -20.85 -5.94
C SER A 20 28.53 -22.10 -5.62
N LEU A 21 28.74 -22.38 -4.33
CA LEU A 21 29.40 -23.59 -3.84
C LEU A 21 28.50 -24.84 -3.88
N ASP A 22 27.23 -24.65 -4.22
CA ASP A 22 26.17 -25.66 -4.12
C ASP A 22 26.22 -26.78 -5.18
N PRO A 23 26.54 -26.52 -6.47
CA PRO A 23 26.60 -27.57 -7.50
C PRO A 23 27.77 -28.53 -7.29
N VAL A 24 28.91 -28.01 -6.84
CA VAL A 24 30.12 -28.79 -6.60
C VAL A 24 29.94 -29.72 -5.40
N LEU A 25 29.19 -29.29 -4.37
CA LEU A 25 28.88 -30.11 -3.20
C LEU A 25 27.95 -31.28 -3.56
N LEU A 26 26.91 -31.04 -4.36
CA LEU A 26 25.98 -32.09 -4.81
C LEU A 26 26.70 -33.16 -5.65
N ALA A 27 27.56 -32.73 -6.58
CA ALA A 27 28.38 -33.63 -7.37
C ALA A 27 29.35 -34.46 -6.52
N ARG A 28 30.01 -33.84 -5.52
CA ARG A 28 30.93 -34.54 -4.59
C ARG A 28 30.23 -35.58 -3.71
N LEU A 29 28.97 -35.34 -3.35
CA LEU A 29 28.15 -36.28 -2.60
C LEU A 29 27.41 -37.29 -3.50
N HIS A 30 27.71 -37.28 -4.81
CA HIS A 30 27.06 -38.07 -5.85
C HIS A 30 25.54 -37.88 -5.92
N LEU A 31 24.97 -36.86 -5.28
CA LEU A 31 23.53 -36.59 -5.25
C LEU A 31 23.08 -36.20 -6.66
N ARG A 32 22.35 -37.09 -7.35
CA ARG A 32 21.88 -36.89 -8.73
C ARG A 32 20.56 -36.13 -8.77
N VAL A 33 20.41 -35.15 -7.90
CA VAL A 33 19.23 -34.28 -7.81
C VAL A 33 19.63 -32.85 -8.13
N SER A 34 18.75 -32.11 -8.79
CA SER A 34 18.97 -30.69 -9.04
C SER A 34 18.81 -29.84 -7.77
N GLU A 35 19.32 -28.62 -7.76
CA GLU A 35 19.10 -27.68 -6.64
C GLU A 35 17.61 -27.42 -6.38
N THR A 36 16.83 -27.27 -7.45
CA THR A 36 15.38 -27.06 -7.39
C THR A 36 14.68 -28.27 -6.78
N GLU A 37 15.01 -29.46 -7.26
CA GLU A 37 14.45 -30.71 -6.76
C GLU A 37 14.82 -30.96 -5.28
N LEU A 38 16.06 -30.66 -4.88
CA LEU A 38 16.48 -30.75 -3.48
C LEU A 38 15.73 -29.77 -2.57
N ALA A 39 15.47 -28.56 -3.06
CA ALA A 39 14.67 -27.58 -2.32
C ALA A 39 13.22 -28.06 -2.16
N ASP A 40 12.64 -28.67 -3.19
CA ASP A 40 11.22 -29.05 -3.25
C ASP A 40 10.90 -30.40 -2.60
N MET A 41 11.87 -31.33 -2.55
CA MET A 41 11.71 -32.63 -1.86
C MET A 41 11.10 -32.45 -0.48
N SER A 42 10.15 -33.30 -0.13
CA SER A 42 9.63 -33.42 1.24
C SER A 42 10.72 -33.93 2.19
N VAL A 43 10.49 -33.80 3.50
CA VAL A 43 11.42 -34.35 4.51
C VAL A 43 11.52 -35.87 4.39
N ARG A 44 10.42 -36.55 4.03
CA ARG A 44 10.39 -38.00 3.88
C ARG A 44 11.20 -38.45 2.66
N GLU A 45 10.99 -37.85 1.51
CA GLU A 45 11.74 -38.14 0.27
C GLU A 45 13.24 -37.90 0.47
N LEU A 46 13.61 -36.76 1.04
CA LEU A 46 15.01 -36.49 1.35
C LEU A 46 15.64 -37.57 2.25
N ASN A 47 14.93 -38.01 3.30
CA ASN A 47 15.47 -39.03 4.20
C ASN A 47 15.56 -40.42 3.56
N VAL A 48 14.69 -40.74 2.58
CA VAL A 48 14.80 -41.96 1.77
C VAL A 48 16.05 -41.89 0.89
N GLU A 49 16.22 -40.79 0.17
CA GLU A 49 17.35 -40.53 -0.73
C GLU A 49 18.70 -40.62 -0.01
N LEU A 50 18.82 -40.01 1.19
CA LEU A 50 20.04 -40.04 1.99
C LEU A 50 20.42 -41.47 2.43
N ARG A 51 19.42 -42.32 2.70
CA ARG A 51 19.60 -43.70 3.15
C ARG A 51 19.93 -44.64 2.01
N GLU A 52 19.24 -44.55 0.88
CA GLU A 52 19.50 -45.37 -0.31
C GLU A 52 20.90 -45.17 -0.87
N ARG A 53 21.47 -43.98 -0.67
CA ARG A 53 22.85 -43.64 -1.05
C ARG A 53 23.91 -43.99 0.00
N GLY A 54 23.50 -44.47 1.18
CA GLY A 54 24.43 -44.86 2.24
C GLY A 54 25.28 -43.69 2.77
N LEU A 55 24.76 -42.47 2.78
CA LEU A 55 25.51 -41.29 3.23
C LEU A 55 25.78 -41.34 4.73
N SER A 56 26.98 -40.90 5.14
CA SER A 56 27.34 -40.79 6.55
C SER A 56 26.53 -39.70 7.25
N CYS A 57 26.48 -39.75 8.59
CA CYS A 57 25.78 -38.73 9.38
C CYS A 57 26.24 -37.30 9.05
N GLU A 58 27.54 -37.09 8.83
CA GLU A 58 28.08 -35.76 8.47
C GLU A 58 27.65 -35.33 7.07
N GLN A 59 27.70 -36.23 6.09
CA GLN A 59 27.25 -35.95 4.73
C GLN A 59 25.75 -35.62 4.71
N ALA A 60 24.94 -36.37 5.45
CA ALA A 60 23.51 -36.10 5.61
C ALA A 60 23.23 -34.72 6.23
N ARG A 61 24.05 -34.27 7.21
CA ARG A 61 23.95 -32.92 7.77
C ARG A 61 24.28 -31.85 6.75
N LEU A 62 25.30 -32.06 5.92
CA LEU A 62 25.68 -31.13 4.85
C LEU A 62 24.55 -30.98 3.82
N VAL A 63 23.94 -32.08 3.35
CA VAL A 63 22.80 -32.02 2.41
C VAL A 63 21.60 -31.29 3.03
N LYS A 64 21.31 -31.54 4.31
CA LYS A 64 20.24 -30.82 5.03
C LYS A 64 20.53 -29.32 5.15
N HIS A 65 21.78 -28.96 5.43
CA HIS A 65 22.21 -27.57 5.47
C HIS A 65 22.07 -26.89 4.10
N LEU A 66 22.55 -27.56 3.06
CA LEU A 66 22.43 -27.12 1.67
C LEU A 66 20.97 -26.87 1.27
N ARG A 67 20.08 -27.84 1.52
CA ARG A 67 18.64 -27.66 1.29
C ARG A 67 18.07 -26.45 2.02
N ARG A 68 18.50 -26.19 3.25
CA ARG A 68 18.07 -25.00 4.01
C ARG A 68 18.55 -23.71 3.33
N THR A 69 19.79 -23.67 2.86
CA THR A 69 20.36 -22.53 2.13
C THR A 69 19.59 -22.27 0.83
N LEU A 70 19.30 -23.31 0.05
CA LEU A 70 18.50 -23.23 -1.18
C LEU A 70 17.07 -22.72 -0.92
N LYS A 71 16.39 -23.24 0.11
CA LYS A 71 15.07 -22.73 0.52
C LYS A 71 15.13 -21.27 0.95
N ASN A 72 16.11 -20.88 1.74
CA ASN A 72 16.29 -19.50 2.18
C ASN A 72 16.55 -18.55 1.01
N ARG A 73 17.28 -18.99 -0.01
CA ARG A 73 17.46 -18.25 -1.27
C ARG A 73 16.12 -18.01 -1.97
N GLY A 74 15.29 -19.04 -2.08
CA GLY A 74 13.92 -18.93 -2.62
C GLY A 74 13.03 -17.98 -1.79
N TYR A 75 13.05 -18.12 -0.47
CA TYR A 75 12.29 -17.25 0.43
C TYR A 75 12.72 -15.79 0.34
N ALA A 76 14.02 -15.50 0.15
CA ALA A 76 14.51 -14.15 -0.06
C ALA A 76 13.96 -13.53 -1.35
N ALA A 77 13.93 -14.28 -2.45
CA ALA A 77 13.33 -13.82 -3.71
C ALA A 77 11.83 -13.53 -3.54
N VAL A 78 11.06 -14.49 -3.00
CA VAL A 78 9.62 -14.32 -2.74
C VAL A 78 9.35 -13.14 -1.81
N CYS A 79 10.17 -12.94 -0.77
CA CYS A 79 10.05 -11.80 0.14
C CYS A 79 10.22 -10.46 -0.58
N ARG A 80 11.22 -10.34 -1.46
CA ARG A 80 11.43 -9.13 -2.27
C ARG A 80 10.24 -8.87 -3.17
N THR A 81 9.76 -9.88 -3.90
CA THR A 81 8.60 -9.76 -4.80
C THR A 81 7.34 -9.33 -4.04
N ARG A 82 7.02 -9.98 -2.91
CA ARG A 82 5.86 -9.61 -2.08
C ARG A 82 5.97 -8.18 -1.54
N ARG A 83 7.16 -7.75 -1.12
CA ARG A 83 7.38 -6.39 -0.62
C ARG A 83 7.15 -5.35 -1.71
N VAL A 84 7.67 -5.59 -2.92
CA VAL A 84 7.47 -4.70 -4.07
C VAL A 84 5.99 -4.64 -4.44
N ALA A 85 5.32 -5.79 -4.54
CA ALA A 85 3.89 -5.86 -4.84
C ALA A 85 3.05 -5.12 -3.79
N GLN A 86 3.34 -5.30 -2.49
CA GLN A 86 2.64 -4.61 -1.41
C GLN A 86 2.85 -3.10 -1.49
N ARG A 87 4.08 -2.63 -1.74
CA ARG A 87 4.37 -1.20 -1.93
C ARG A 87 3.58 -0.63 -3.10
N SER A 88 3.59 -1.29 -4.25
CA SER A 88 2.86 -0.85 -5.44
C SER A 88 1.35 -0.81 -5.22
N SER A 89 0.80 -1.78 -4.47
CA SER A 89 -0.61 -1.77 -4.07
C SER A 89 -0.95 -0.56 -3.21
N LEU A 90 -0.12 -0.26 -2.19
CA LEU A 90 -0.32 0.89 -1.31
C LEU A 90 -0.21 2.23 -2.06
N GLU A 91 0.75 2.38 -2.98
CA GLU A 91 0.86 3.61 -3.78
C GLU A 91 -0.35 3.80 -4.71
N ARG A 92 -0.89 2.72 -5.28
CA ARG A 92 -2.13 2.78 -6.07
C ARG A 92 -3.32 3.22 -5.21
N ALA A 93 -3.54 2.58 -4.08
CA ALA A 93 -4.64 2.94 -3.17
C ALA A 93 -4.53 4.40 -2.70
N LYS A 94 -3.32 4.88 -2.41
CA LYS A 94 -3.06 6.29 -2.09
C LYS A 94 -3.39 7.22 -3.26
N GLY A 95 -3.09 6.83 -4.50
CA GLY A 95 -3.46 7.57 -5.70
C GLY A 95 -4.97 7.66 -5.89
N GLU A 96 -5.68 6.54 -5.75
CA GLU A 96 -7.14 6.45 -5.83
C GLU A 96 -7.81 7.35 -4.78
N LEU A 97 -7.36 7.29 -3.52
CA LEU A 97 -7.88 8.13 -2.46
C LEU A 97 -7.64 9.63 -2.72
N ARG A 98 -6.48 10.00 -3.26
CA ARG A 98 -6.20 11.40 -3.63
C ARG A 98 -7.12 11.89 -4.74
N SER A 99 -7.36 11.05 -5.75
CA SER A 99 -8.31 11.36 -6.83
C SER A 99 -9.72 11.55 -6.29
N ALA A 100 -10.16 10.65 -5.39
CA ALA A 100 -11.47 10.75 -4.76
C ALA A 100 -11.63 12.02 -3.92
N ILE A 101 -10.61 12.40 -3.14
CA ILE A 101 -10.62 13.67 -2.38
C ILE A 101 -10.72 14.86 -3.32
N SER A 102 -9.99 14.86 -4.45
CA SER A 102 -10.05 15.96 -5.43
C SER A 102 -11.46 16.09 -6.02
N ALA A 103 -12.05 14.97 -6.46
CA ALA A 103 -13.38 14.98 -7.04
C ALA A 103 -14.46 15.43 -6.02
N LEU A 104 -14.36 14.97 -4.77
CA LEU A 104 -15.29 15.39 -3.72
C LEU A 104 -15.15 16.87 -3.36
N ARG A 105 -13.95 17.45 -3.45
CA ARG A 105 -13.73 18.89 -3.24
C ARG A 105 -14.37 19.70 -4.36
N GLU A 106 -14.14 19.32 -5.62
CA GLU A 106 -14.76 19.97 -6.77
C GLU A 106 -16.29 19.93 -6.68
N GLN A 107 -16.87 18.77 -6.35
CA GLN A 107 -18.31 18.64 -6.11
C GLN A 107 -18.79 19.50 -4.94
N ASN A 108 -18.00 19.64 -3.88
CA ASN A 108 -18.36 20.49 -2.74
C ASN A 108 -18.38 21.96 -3.15
N ASP A 109 -17.36 22.42 -3.88
CA ASP A 109 -17.26 23.78 -4.37
C ASP A 109 -18.42 24.12 -5.32
N GLU A 110 -18.79 23.20 -6.22
CA GLU A 110 -19.97 23.32 -7.08
C GLU A 110 -21.27 23.45 -6.27
N LEU A 111 -21.46 22.61 -5.24
CA LEU A 111 -22.64 22.66 -4.39
C LEU A 111 -22.70 23.96 -3.57
N VAL A 112 -21.57 24.44 -3.06
CA VAL A 112 -21.51 25.72 -2.35
C VAL A 112 -21.89 26.86 -3.29
N ALA A 113 -21.35 26.89 -4.51
CA ALA A 113 -21.71 27.91 -5.50
C ALA A 113 -23.20 27.87 -5.86
N GLU A 114 -23.80 26.68 -5.95
CA GLU A 114 -25.23 26.53 -6.19
C GLU A 114 -26.08 27.00 -5.01
N VAL A 115 -25.68 26.68 -3.77
CA VAL A 115 -26.34 27.20 -2.56
C VAL A 115 -26.30 28.73 -2.56
N GLU A 116 -25.13 29.32 -2.77
CA GLU A 116 -24.99 30.78 -2.82
C GLU A 116 -25.84 31.40 -3.93
N ARG A 117 -25.93 30.75 -5.09
CA ARG A 117 -26.78 31.22 -6.20
C ARG A 117 -28.25 31.21 -5.79
N VAL A 118 -28.74 30.10 -5.25
CA VAL A 118 -30.13 29.96 -4.80
C VAL A 118 -30.45 30.95 -3.69
N GLU A 119 -29.55 31.14 -2.73
CA GLU A 119 -29.71 32.13 -1.66
C GLU A 119 -29.77 33.56 -2.23
N ARG A 120 -28.89 33.92 -3.16
CA ARG A 120 -28.93 35.23 -3.83
C ARG A 120 -30.25 35.46 -4.56
N ASP A 121 -30.71 34.48 -5.34
CA ASP A 121 -31.96 34.55 -6.11
C ASP A 121 -33.17 34.68 -5.17
N PHE A 122 -33.22 33.83 -4.12
CA PHE A 122 -34.28 33.85 -3.11
C PHE A 122 -34.35 35.19 -2.37
N LEU A 123 -33.22 35.70 -1.87
CA LEU A 123 -33.18 36.97 -1.16
C LEU A 123 -33.49 38.14 -2.09
N GLY A 124 -33.10 38.06 -3.37
CA GLY A 124 -33.49 39.03 -4.40
C GLY A 124 -35.00 39.10 -4.58
N LEU A 125 -35.65 37.95 -4.69
CA LEU A 125 -37.12 37.87 -4.78
C LEU A 125 -37.81 38.36 -3.50
N ALA A 126 -37.29 38.00 -2.32
CA ALA A 126 -37.83 38.46 -1.05
C ALA A 126 -37.77 39.99 -0.94
N ARG A 127 -36.65 40.62 -1.33
CA ARG A 127 -36.54 42.10 -1.38
C ARG A 127 -37.54 42.71 -2.36
N TRP A 128 -37.68 42.16 -3.56
CA TRP A 128 -38.67 42.62 -4.54
C TRP A 128 -40.11 42.56 -4.01
N CYS A 129 -40.45 41.52 -3.24
CA CYS A 129 -41.75 41.39 -2.59
C CYS A 129 -41.98 42.49 -1.54
N ILE A 130 -40.95 42.79 -0.73
CA ILE A 130 -40.99 43.87 0.28
C ILE A 130 -41.23 45.22 -0.40
N GLU A 131 -40.50 45.53 -1.48
CA GLU A 131 -40.65 46.78 -2.24
C GLU A 131 -42.06 46.96 -2.80
N ARG A 132 -42.73 45.86 -3.16
CA ARG A 132 -44.10 45.87 -3.69
C ARG A 132 -45.18 45.73 -2.63
N GLY A 133 -44.82 45.69 -1.35
CA GLY A 133 -45.75 45.54 -0.23
C GLY A 133 -46.43 44.17 -0.19
N VAL A 134 -45.83 43.14 -0.80
CA VAL A 134 -46.32 41.76 -0.71
C VAL A 134 -45.99 41.24 0.70
N PRO A 135 -46.99 40.73 1.45
CA PRO A 135 -46.75 40.24 2.80
C PRO A 135 -45.88 38.99 2.77
N LEU A 136 -44.80 39.00 3.56
CA LEU A 136 -43.89 37.89 3.76
C LEU A 136 -43.84 37.50 5.25
N PRO A 137 -43.58 36.23 5.57
CA PRO A 137 -43.22 35.79 6.91
C PRO A 137 -42.10 36.64 7.53
N GLU A 138 -42.17 36.91 8.84
CA GLU A 138 -41.25 37.85 9.50
C GLU A 138 -39.79 37.41 9.49
N ASP A 139 -39.54 36.10 9.55
CA ASP A 139 -38.23 35.47 9.43
C ASP A 139 -37.58 35.75 8.08
N ILE A 140 -38.29 35.48 6.98
CA ILE A 140 -37.81 35.73 5.62
C ILE A 140 -37.59 37.23 5.38
N ARG A 141 -38.50 38.06 5.89
CA ARG A 141 -38.40 39.52 5.78
C ARG A 141 -37.17 40.06 6.52
N ARG A 142 -36.90 39.57 7.73
CA ARG A 142 -35.72 39.94 8.52
C ARG A 142 -34.44 39.58 7.79
N ASP A 143 -34.36 38.36 7.27
CA ASP A 143 -33.15 37.84 6.63
C ASP A 143 -32.87 38.58 5.30
N ALA A 144 -33.92 38.92 4.53
CA ALA A 144 -33.81 39.73 3.31
C ALA A 144 -33.32 41.17 3.56
N LEU A 145 -33.72 41.78 4.69
CA LEU A 145 -33.28 43.13 5.08
C LEU A 145 -31.86 43.13 5.66
N ALA A 146 -31.51 42.13 6.47
CA ALA A 146 -30.18 41.98 7.05
C ALA A 146 -29.09 41.77 5.97
N ALA A 147 -29.39 40.97 4.95
CA ALA A 147 -28.46 40.71 3.84
C ALA A 147 -28.10 41.98 3.02
N GLY A 148 -28.95 43.02 3.03
CA GLY A 148 -28.69 44.30 2.36
C GLY A 148 -27.77 45.26 3.13
N GLN A 149 -27.53 45.01 4.43
CA GLN A 149 -26.80 45.91 5.32
C GLN A 149 -25.34 45.48 5.59
N GLY A 150 -24.96 44.24 5.23
CA GLY A 150 -23.62 43.69 5.47
C GLY A 150 -22.53 44.03 4.45
N ALA A 151 -22.82 44.79 3.39
CA ALA A 151 -21.87 45.11 2.32
C ALA A 151 -21.05 46.39 2.54
N ARG A 152 -21.03 46.95 3.76
CA ARG A 152 -20.26 48.15 4.10
C ARG A 152 -19.53 47.97 5.42
N HIS A 153 -18.44 47.21 5.41
CA HIS A 153 -17.31 47.43 6.32
C HIS A 153 -16.12 46.60 5.84
N ASP A 154 -15.33 47.21 4.96
CA ASP A 154 -13.88 46.99 4.89
C ASP A 154 -13.19 47.89 5.92
#